data_AF-A0A7X5N525-F1
#
_entry.id   AF-A0A7X5N525-F1
#
_cell.length_a   1.000
_cell.length_b   1.000
_cell.length_c   1.000
_cell.angle_alpha   90.00
_cell.angle_beta   90.00
_cell.angle_gamma   90.00
#
_symmetry.space_group_name_H-M   'P 1'
#
loop_
_entity.id
_entity.type
_entity.pdbx_description
1 polymer ?
#
loop_
_entity_poly.entity_id
_entity_poly.type
_entity_poly.pdbx_seq_one_letter_code
_entity_poly.pdbx_strand_id
1 'polypeptide(L)' 'MPAPVLDVILFQPEIPPNTGNVIRLCANTGARLHLIEPLGFDLSDKQLKRAGLDYHEY' A
#
# COMPACT_ATOMS: atom_id res chain seq x y z
N MET A 1 18.89 0.71 -3.59
CA MET A 1 18.20 0.97 -2.31
C MET A 1 18.67 -0.07 -1.29
N PRO A 2 19.02 0.30 -0.05
CA PRO A 2 19.24 -0.69 1.01
C PRO A 2 17.97 -1.55 1.21
N ALA A 3 18.13 -2.78 1.71
CA ALA A 3 16.99 -3.66 1.96
C ALA A 3 16.00 -2.99 2.93
N PRO A 4 14.66 -3.14 2.72
CA PRO A 4 13.68 -2.57 3.61
C PRO A 4 13.87 -3.12 5.03
N VAL A 5 13.80 -2.23 6.02
CA VAL A 5 13.99 -2.58 7.44
C VAL A 5 12.77 -3.34 7.99
N LEU A 6 11.61 -3.24 7.34
CA LEU A 6 10.36 -3.83 7.78
C LEU A 6 9.44 -4.18 6.60
N ASP A 7 8.76 -5.33 6.70
CA ASP A 7 7.71 -5.76 5.78
C ASP A 7 6.34 -5.66 6.49
N VAL A 8 5.36 -5.06 5.82
CA VAL A 8 3.96 -4.95 6.27
C VAL A 8 3.09 -5.76 5.34
N ILE A 9 2.31 -6.69 5.88
CA ILE A 9 1.44 -7.59 5.11
C ILE A 9 -0.02 -7.33 5.48
N LEU A 10 -0.83 -6.94 4.49
CA LEU A 10 -2.28 -6.86 4.63
C LEU A 10 -2.92 -8.06 3.95
N PHE A 11 -3.52 -8.95 4.74
CA PHE A 11 -4.25 -10.10 4.23
C PHE A 11 -5.70 -9.71 3.92
N GLN A 12 -6.10 -9.82 2.65
CA GLN A 12 -7.46 -9.59 2.17
C GLN A 12 -8.08 -8.28 2.69
N PRO A 13 -7.43 -7.12 2.49
CA PRO A 13 -7.94 -5.87 3.05
C PRO A 13 -9.26 -5.46 2.40
N GLU A 14 -10.22 -5.05 3.23
CA GLU A 14 -11.59 -4.73 2.77
C GLU A 14 -11.87 -3.23 2.71
N ILE A 15 -11.15 -2.41 3.49
CA ILE A 15 -11.46 -0.99 3.67
C ILE A 15 -10.41 -0.13 2.95
N PRO A 16 -10.75 0.50 1.80
CA PRO A 16 -9.78 1.26 0.99
C PRO A 16 -9.06 2.38 1.77
N PRO A 17 -9.73 3.18 2.62
CA PRO A 17 -9.05 4.20 3.44
C PRO A 17 -7.94 3.65 4.34
N ASN A 18 -8.11 2.43 4.90
CA ASN A 18 -7.10 1.82 5.76
C ASN A 18 -5.86 1.44 4.95
N THR A 19 -6.06 0.80 3.79
CA THR A 19 -4.97 0.47 2.87
C THR A 19 -4.24 1.72 2.41
N GLY A 20 -4.96 2.80 2.07
CA GLY A 20 -4.35 4.09 1.71
C GLY A 20 -3.46 4.68 2.81
N ASN A 21 -3.92 4.64 4.06
CA ASN A 21 -3.11 5.09 5.20
C ASN A 21 -1.84 4.22 5.40
N VAL A 22 -1.96 2.90 5.21
CA VAL A 22 -0.82 1.97 5.30
C VAL A 22 0.17 2.17 4.15
N ILE A 23 -0.30 2.42 2.93
CA ILE A 23 0.55 2.80 1.79
C ILE A 23 1.36 4.05 2.15
N ARG A 24 0.71 5.08 2.68
CA ARG A 24 1.37 6.32 3.10
C ARG A 24 2.42 6.07 4.19
N LEU A 25 2.08 5.23 5.18
CA LEU A 25 3.01 4.84 6.24
C LEU A 25 4.25 4.17 5.65
N CYS A 26 4.09 3.18 4.79
CA CYS A 26 5.19 2.44 4.18
C CYS A 26 6.09 3.34 3.32
N ALA A 27 5.48 4.24 2.54
CA ALA A 27 6.21 5.25 1.77
C ALA A 27 7.05 6.18 2.66
N ASN A 28 6.52 6.59 3.81
CA ASN A 28 7.20 7.50 4.74
C ASN A 28 8.28 6.81 5.58
N THR A 29 8.16 5.51 5.85
CA THR A 29 9.09 4.75 6.71
C THR A 29 10.10 3.92 5.94
N GLY A 30 9.93 3.77 4.61
CA GLY A 30 10.72 2.86 3.79
C GLY A 30 10.40 1.37 4.02
N ALA A 31 9.26 1.06 4.67
CA ALA A 31 8.79 -0.30 4.79
C ALA A 31 8.24 -0.82 3.45
N ARG A 32 8.35 -2.13 3.21
CA ARG A 32 7.76 -2.77 2.04
C ARG A 32 6.35 -3.26 2.37
N LEU A 33 5.38 -2.88 1.55
CA LEU A 33 3.98 -3.28 1.70
C LEU A 33 3.65 -4.46 0.79
N HIS A 34 2.97 -5.47 1.34
CA HIS A 34 2.40 -6.61 0.61
C HIS A 34 0.89 -6.61 0.81
N LEU A 35 0.16 -6.78 -0.29
CA LEU A 35 -1.29 -6.95 -0.29
C LEU A 35 -1.60 -8.38 -0.77
N ILE A 36 -2.33 -9.15 0.04
CA ILE A 36 -2.73 -10.51 -0.33
C ILE A 36 -4.19 -10.49 -0.76
N GLU A 37 -4.45 -11.05 -1.94
CA GLU A 37 -5.77 -11.12 -2.56
C GLU A 37 -6.73 -12.13 -1.87
N PRO A 38 -8.06 -12.00 -2.11
CA PRO A 38 -8.72 -10.92 -2.84
C PRO A 38 -8.79 -9.63 -2.04
N LEU A 39 -8.71 -8.50 -2.73
CA LEU A 39 -8.94 -7.18 -2.14
C LEU A 39 -10.45 -6.89 -2.15
N GLY A 40 -10.97 -6.30 -1.08
CA GLY A 40 -12.37 -5.86 -1.03
C GLY A 40 -12.66 -4.57 -1.81
N PHE A 41 -11.68 -4.07 -2.58
CA PHE A 41 -11.75 -2.83 -3.34
C PHE A 41 -10.82 -2.89 -4.57
N ASP A 42 -10.99 -1.93 -5.48
CA ASP A 42 -10.15 -1.80 -6.68
C ASP A 42 -8.94 -0.89 -6.39
N LEU A 43 -7.72 -1.32 -6.76
CA LEU A 43 -6.51 -0.51 -6.55
C LEU A 43 -6.49 0.81 -7.34
N SER A 44 -7.31 0.91 -8.38
CA SER A 44 -7.49 2.13 -9.17
C SER A 44 -8.32 3.20 -8.45
N ASP A 45 -8.85 2.91 -7.26
CA ASP A 45 -9.61 3.86 -6.47
C ASP A 45 -8.86 5.17 -6.26
N LYS A 46 -9.58 6.29 -6.40
CA LYS A 46 -8.98 7.64 -6.31
C LYS A 46 -8.24 7.87 -4.99
N GLN A 47 -8.68 7.21 -3.92
CA GLN A 47 -8.07 7.29 -2.60
C GLN A 47 -6.69 6.61 -2.56
N LEU A 48 -6.52 5.50 -3.27
CA LEU A 48 -5.26 4.73 -3.30
C LEU A 48 -4.23 5.34 -4.23
N LYS A 49 -4.66 5.91 -5.38
CA LYS A 49 -3.80 6.73 -6.24
C LYS A 49 -3.15 7.87 -5.45
N ARG A 50 -3.99 8.62 -4.72
CA ARG A 50 -3.57 9.68 -3.80
C ARG A 50 -2.70 9.21 -2.65
N ALA A 51 -2.74 7.94 -2.27
CA ALA A 51 -1.95 7.42 -1.15
C ALA A 51 -0.45 7.27 -1.48
N GLY A 52 -0.06 7.41 -2.74
CA GLY A 52 1.33 7.28 -3.18
C GLY A 52 1.57 6.17 -4.20
N LEU A 53 0.49 5.54 -4.72
CA LEU A 53 0.61 4.58 -5.83
C LEU A 53 1.04 5.24 -7.14
N ASP A 54 0.90 6.57 -7.27
CA ASP A 54 1.31 7.33 -8.47
C ASP A 54 2.85 7.38 -8.67
N TYR A 55 3.67 6.74 -7.82
CA TYR A 55 5.14 6.88 -7.84
C TYR A 55 5.94 5.59 -8.08
N HIS A 56 5.30 4.44 -8.38
CA HIS A 56 6.01 3.15 -8.54
C HIS A 56 5.83 2.43 -9.88
N GLU A 57 5.30 3.08 -10.92
CA GLU A 57 5.55 2.63 -12.30
C GLU A 57 6.92 3.17 -12.76
N TYR A 58 8.03 2.56 -12.31
CA TYR A 58 9.35 2.44 -12.96
C TYR A 58 10.39 1.86 -12.00
#